data_AF-Q8TYD8-F1
#
_entry.id   AF-Q8TYD8-F1
#
_cell.length_a   1.000
_cell.length_b   1.000
_cell.length_c   1.000
_cell.angle_alpha   90.00
_cell.angle_beta   90.00
_cell.angle_gamma   90.00
#
_symmetry.space_group_name_H-M   'P 1'
#
loop_
_entity.id
_entity.type
_entity.pdbx_description
1 polymer ?
#
loop_
_entity_poly.entity_id
_entity_poly.type
_entity_poly.pdbx_seq_one_letter_code
_entity_poly.pdbx_strand_id
1 'polypeptide(L)'
;MEGIRNQIERVLDPREGACGIAHATLEVLSWSGYRVECLEERLGVRARLIGPDGSVTEGRDVTWAPAILESLIKSGVYPEGWEERLSEVLTPERDMRRLARVFGYGRVLTVDRVAARIILGGGGTVIVRRRGLGSEVEIRYDGSKSDYVSYCPACALALAAVRHPQVYRELKRELADAPNTGKVKAEDGVVNSVRVRRGIAFATLKLANRSITNRGCCVAYAIVRAELKAGYGSERSKRLLRAYCDECPLKHCWVGKPISALGNVVLQRLTETEGGVRLKVEEYPEVVTPAGTGRGTLCALSACANAVLRLDASKVLKPDPSRSEAWGDDR
;
A
#
# COMPACT_ATOMS: atom_id res chain seq x y z
N MET A 1 -10.33 12.45 23.12
CA MET A 1 -10.52 12.27 21.66
C MET A 1 -10.38 13.56 20.87
N GLU A 2 -11.01 14.66 21.31
CA GLU A 2 -10.98 15.95 20.58
C GLU A 2 -9.58 16.51 20.34
N GLY A 3 -8.68 16.51 21.34
CA GLY A 3 -7.29 16.93 21.14
C GLY A 3 -6.49 16.08 20.14
N ILE A 4 -6.79 14.78 20.04
CA ILE A 4 -6.17 13.88 19.04
C ILE A 4 -6.71 14.17 17.64
N ARG A 5 -8.02 14.41 17.52
CA ARG A 5 -8.65 14.77 16.24
C ARG A 5 -8.05 16.04 15.67
N ASN A 6 -7.83 17.08 16.49
CA ASN A 6 -7.19 18.33 16.07
C ASN A 6 -5.75 18.13 15.60
N GLN A 7 -5.01 17.19 16.21
CA GLN A 7 -3.65 16.84 15.75
C GLN A 7 -3.68 16.09 14.43
N ILE A 8 -4.64 15.17 14.25
CA ILE A 8 -4.83 14.44 13.00
C ILE A 8 -5.16 15.42 11.88
N GLU A 9 -6.13 16.31 12.07
CA GLU A 9 -6.54 17.30 11.06
C GLU A 9 -5.37 18.10 10.50
N ARG A 10 -4.44 18.55 11.37
CA ARG A 10 -3.24 19.31 10.98
C ARG A 10 -2.26 18.55 10.10
N VAL A 11 -2.32 17.21 10.09
CA VAL A 11 -1.39 16.38 9.31
C VAL A 11 -2.04 15.72 8.09
N LEU A 12 -3.35 15.90 7.89
CA LEU A 12 -4.05 15.36 6.72
C LEU A 12 -3.75 16.20 5.48
N ASP A 13 -3.29 15.52 4.42
CA ASP A 13 -3.12 16.12 3.10
C ASP A 13 -3.75 15.18 2.05
N PRO A 14 -4.81 15.61 1.34
CA PRO A 14 -5.47 14.80 0.31
C PRO A 14 -4.52 14.28 -0.80
N ARG A 15 -3.46 15.04 -1.09
CA ARG A 15 -2.47 14.69 -2.13
C ARG A 15 -1.67 13.45 -1.76
N GLU A 16 -1.52 13.17 -0.47
CA GLU A 16 -0.83 11.98 0.03
C GLU A 16 -1.66 10.69 -0.13
N GLY A 17 -2.93 10.81 -0.51
CA GLY A 17 -3.87 9.70 -0.70
C GLY A 17 -4.15 8.91 0.57
N ALA A 18 -5.05 7.92 0.47
CA ALA A 18 -5.47 7.12 1.62
C ALA A 18 -4.29 6.42 2.32
N CYS A 19 -3.28 6.01 1.55
CA CYS A 19 -2.09 5.38 2.10
C CYS A 19 -1.23 6.35 2.93
N GLY A 20 -0.97 7.56 2.46
CA GLY A 20 -0.23 8.56 3.24
C GLY A 20 -1.03 9.03 4.46
N ILE A 21 -2.31 9.34 4.26
CA ILE A 21 -3.25 9.75 5.32
C ILE A 21 -3.28 8.72 6.46
N ALA A 22 -3.47 7.43 6.16
CA ALA A 22 -3.51 6.39 7.19
C ALA A 22 -2.19 6.31 7.98
N HIS A 23 -1.04 6.54 7.34
CA HIS A 23 0.25 6.54 8.03
C HIS A 23 0.41 7.77 8.92
N ALA A 24 0.01 8.97 8.45
CA ALA A 24 0.05 10.20 9.23
C ALA A 24 -0.87 10.11 10.46
N THR A 25 -2.09 9.62 10.28
CA THR A 25 -3.03 9.36 11.39
C THR A 25 -2.47 8.35 12.37
N LEU A 26 -1.93 7.22 11.88
CA LEU A 26 -1.35 6.18 12.73
C LEU A 26 -0.12 6.69 13.50
N GLU A 27 0.64 7.63 12.93
CA GLU A 27 1.74 8.29 13.63
C GLU A 27 1.25 9.11 14.82
N VAL A 28 0.27 9.98 14.62
CA VAL A 28 -0.34 10.76 15.73
C VAL A 28 -0.83 9.83 16.83
N LEU A 29 -1.61 8.81 16.46
CA LEU A 29 -2.14 7.84 17.41
C LEU A 29 -1.04 7.06 18.13
N SER A 30 0.05 6.71 17.43
CA SER A 30 1.20 6.01 18.03
C SER A 30 1.90 6.86 19.10
N TRP A 31 1.91 8.19 18.96
CA TRP A 31 2.39 9.11 20.00
C TRP A 31 1.42 9.23 21.18
N SER A 32 0.12 9.11 20.91
CA SER A 32 -0.94 9.11 21.93
C SER A 32 -1.15 7.75 22.62
N GLY A 33 -0.24 6.79 22.45
CA GLY A 33 -0.27 5.49 23.14
C GLY A 33 -1.12 4.40 22.47
N TYR A 34 -1.72 4.67 21.31
CA TYR A 34 -2.42 3.65 20.55
C TYR A 34 -1.44 2.63 19.94
N ARG A 35 -1.93 1.43 19.71
CA ARG A 35 -1.22 0.39 18.95
C ARG A 35 -2.18 -0.31 18.01
N VAL A 36 -1.65 -0.84 16.91
CA VAL A 36 -2.44 -1.69 16.02
C VAL A 36 -1.91 -3.11 16.04
N GLU A 37 -2.81 -4.09 16.05
CA GLU A 37 -2.48 -5.50 15.88
C GLU A 37 -3.23 -6.07 14.67
N CYS A 38 -2.52 -6.75 13.77
CA CYS A 38 -3.11 -7.35 12.58
C CYS A 38 -2.93 -8.87 12.60
N LEU A 39 -4.04 -9.57 12.36
CA LEU A 39 -4.12 -11.03 12.23
C LEU A 39 -4.57 -11.41 10.82
N GLU A 40 -3.96 -12.44 10.27
CA GLU A 40 -4.36 -13.00 8.97
C GLU A 40 -5.68 -13.77 9.14
N GLU A 41 -6.60 -13.59 8.19
CA GLU A 41 -7.88 -14.31 8.16
C GLU A 41 -8.17 -14.78 6.73
N ARG A 42 -8.98 -15.82 6.55
CA ARG A 42 -9.22 -16.40 5.21
C ARG A 42 -9.61 -15.34 4.15
N LEU A 43 -10.44 -14.36 4.53
CA LEU A 43 -10.91 -13.30 3.62
C LEU A 43 -9.93 -12.11 3.47
N GLY A 44 -8.83 -12.07 4.22
CA GLY A 44 -7.94 -10.92 4.23
C GLY A 44 -7.16 -10.78 5.54
N VAL A 45 -7.23 -9.62 6.16
CA VAL A 45 -6.61 -9.29 7.43
C VAL A 45 -7.65 -8.65 8.33
N ARG A 46 -7.64 -9.00 9.62
CA ARG A 46 -8.31 -8.23 10.67
C ARG A 46 -7.29 -7.37 11.41
N ALA A 47 -7.52 -6.07 11.43
CA ALA A 47 -6.77 -5.10 12.22
C ALA A 47 -7.55 -4.70 13.46
N ARG A 48 -6.87 -4.59 14.59
CA ARG A 48 -7.40 -4.10 15.87
C ARG A 48 -6.62 -2.87 16.28
N LEU A 49 -7.27 -1.71 16.25
CA LEU A 49 -6.75 -0.48 16.85
C LEU A 49 -7.07 -0.53 18.35
N ILE A 50 -6.04 -0.49 19.19
CA ILE A 50 -6.15 -0.62 20.63
C ILE A 50 -5.71 0.70 21.27
N GLY A 51 -6.63 1.35 21.99
CA GLY A 51 -6.41 2.58 22.72
C GLY A 51 -5.63 2.39 24.03
N PRO A 52 -5.10 3.48 24.60
CA PRO A 52 -4.41 3.45 25.89
C PRO A 52 -5.33 3.08 27.06
N ASP A 53 -6.63 3.31 26.92
CA ASP A 53 -7.70 2.94 27.85
C ASP A 53 -8.19 1.49 27.70
N GLY A 54 -7.62 0.73 26.75
CA GLY A 54 -8.04 -0.63 26.44
C GLY A 54 -9.21 -0.73 25.45
N SER A 55 -9.73 0.39 24.94
CA SER A 55 -10.72 0.39 23.87
C SER A 55 -10.18 -0.33 22.62
N VAL A 56 -11.06 -1.06 21.92
CA VAL A 56 -10.70 -1.80 20.71
C VAL A 56 -11.66 -1.47 19.59
N THR A 57 -11.13 -1.04 18.45
CA THR A 57 -11.88 -0.90 17.19
C THR A 57 -11.30 -1.85 16.15
N GLU A 58 -12.17 -2.60 15.47
CA GLU A 58 -11.76 -3.57 14.46
C GLU A 58 -12.03 -3.11 13.03
N GLY A 59 -11.10 -3.43 12.13
CA GLY A 59 -11.24 -3.29 10.68
C GLY A 59 -10.81 -4.56 9.95
N ARG A 60 -11.32 -4.77 8.74
CA ARG A 60 -11.08 -5.93 7.88
C ARG A 60 -10.97 -5.49 6.43
N ASP A 61 -9.94 -5.96 5.75
CA ASP A 61 -9.77 -5.72 4.30
C ASP A 61 -8.78 -6.77 3.73
N VAL A 62 -8.49 -6.73 2.43
CA VAL A 62 -7.70 -7.71 1.69
C VAL A 62 -6.23 -7.79 2.11
N THR A 63 -5.71 -6.80 2.85
CA THR A 63 -4.35 -6.81 3.41
C THR A 63 -4.24 -5.81 4.58
N TRP A 64 -3.08 -5.75 5.24
CA TRP A 64 -2.91 -5.05 6.51
C TRP A 64 -3.24 -3.55 6.44
N ALA A 65 -2.68 -2.83 5.47
CA ALA A 65 -2.81 -1.37 5.43
C ALA A 65 -4.26 -0.86 5.26
N PRO A 66 -5.08 -1.39 4.32
CA PRO A 66 -6.49 -0.99 4.25
C PRO A 66 -7.33 -1.52 5.42
N ALA A 67 -7.00 -2.68 6.01
CA ALA A 67 -7.69 -3.14 7.23
C ALA A 67 -7.44 -2.18 8.40
N ILE A 68 -6.21 -1.66 8.53
CA ILE A 68 -5.88 -0.61 9.49
C ILE A 68 -6.70 0.65 9.19
N LEU A 69 -6.78 1.08 7.92
CA LEU A 69 -7.59 2.23 7.56
C LEU A 69 -9.06 2.07 7.99
N GLU A 70 -9.67 0.90 7.75
CA GLU A 70 -11.05 0.66 8.18
C GLU A 70 -11.18 0.76 9.71
N SER A 71 -10.21 0.23 10.48
CA SER A 71 -10.21 0.38 11.94
C SER A 71 -10.07 1.84 12.40
N LEU A 72 -9.31 2.66 11.67
CA LEU A 72 -9.17 4.09 11.92
C LEU A 72 -10.50 4.80 11.64
N ILE A 73 -11.13 4.56 10.50
CA ILE A 73 -12.44 5.14 10.15
C ILE A 73 -13.47 4.82 11.23
N LYS A 74 -13.62 3.55 11.59
CA LYS A 74 -14.59 3.10 12.60
C LYS A 74 -14.34 3.65 14.01
N SER A 75 -13.11 4.08 14.29
CA SER A 75 -12.76 4.64 15.60
C SER A 75 -13.20 6.10 15.77
N GLY A 76 -13.67 6.76 14.70
CA GLY A 76 -14.11 8.15 14.73
C GLY A 76 -12.98 9.16 14.98
N VAL A 77 -11.73 8.77 14.72
CA VAL A 77 -10.55 9.63 14.90
C VAL A 77 -10.42 10.69 13.81
N TYR A 78 -11.07 10.49 12.66
CA TYR A 78 -11.04 11.43 11.56
C TYR A 78 -11.95 12.65 11.82
N PRO A 79 -11.65 13.82 11.23
CA PRO A 79 -12.59 14.93 11.17
C PRO A 79 -13.75 14.62 10.23
N GLU A 80 -14.88 15.30 10.44
CA GLU A 80 -16.11 15.09 9.66
C GLU A 80 -15.88 15.19 8.15
N GLY A 81 -16.48 14.26 7.39
CA GLY A 81 -16.41 14.19 5.94
C GLY A 81 -15.19 13.43 5.40
N TRP A 82 -14.19 13.13 6.23
CA TRP A 82 -13.06 12.27 5.82
C TRP A 82 -13.44 10.79 5.80
N GLU A 83 -14.33 10.35 6.69
CA GLU A 83 -14.74 8.96 6.80
C GLU A 83 -15.35 8.44 5.50
N GLU A 84 -16.26 9.21 4.91
CA GLU A 84 -16.92 8.86 3.65
C GLU A 84 -15.88 8.73 2.51
N ARG A 85 -15.04 9.76 2.33
CA ARG A 85 -14.01 9.80 1.30
C ARG A 85 -12.98 8.68 1.43
N LEU A 86 -12.60 8.32 2.66
CA LEU A 86 -11.66 7.24 2.92
C LEU A 86 -12.32 5.86 2.79
N SER A 87 -13.62 5.74 3.03
CA SER A 87 -14.35 4.49 2.86
C SER A 87 -14.47 4.06 1.40
N GLU A 88 -14.45 5.01 0.45
CA GLU A 88 -14.48 4.74 -1.00
C GLU A 88 -13.33 3.86 -1.51
N VAL A 89 -12.20 3.81 -0.79
CA VAL A 89 -11.02 3.05 -1.20
C VAL A 89 -10.90 1.68 -0.53
N LEU A 90 -11.82 1.36 0.40
CA LEU A 90 -11.89 0.07 1.07
C LEU A 90 -12.47 -0.99 0.13
N THR A 91 -12.15 -2.26 0.39
CA THR A 91 -12.60 -3.36 -0.46
C THR A 91 -13.97 -3.88 -0.01
N PRO A 92 -15.01 -3.88 -0.87
CA PRO A 92 -16.28 -4.50 -0.54
C PRO A 92 -16.12 -6.02 -0.33
N GLU A 93 -16.91 -6.59 0.58
CA GLU A 93 -16.79 -7.99 0.96
C GLU A 93 -16.87 -8.96 -0.23
N ARG A 94 -17.71 -8.65 -1.25
CA ARG A 94 -17.83 -9.45 -2.47
C ARG A 94 -16.48 -9.62 -3.19
N ASP A 95 -15.67 -8.57 -3.23
CA ASP A 95 -14.39 -8.55 -3.90
C ASP A 95 -13.30 -9.20 -3.02
N MET A 96 -13.40 -9.03 -1.69
CA MET A 96 -12.58 -9.79 -0.73
C MET A 96 -12.80 -11.31 -0.89
N ARG A 97 -14.06 -11.76 -0.96
CA ARG A 97 -14.40 -13.17 -1.20
C ARG A 97 -13.87 -13.67 -2.54
N ARG A 98 -13.92 -12.82 -3.58
CA ARG A 98 -13.39 -13.17 -4.92
C ARG A 98 -11.88 -13.35 -4.90
N LEU A 99 -11.14 -12.45 -4.25
CA LEU A 99 -9.70 -12.58 -4.05
C LEU A 99 -9.34 -13.80 -3.18
N ALA A 100 -10.15 -14.07 -2.14
CA ALA A 100 -9.94 -15.21 -1.25
C ALA A 100 -10.13 -16.58 -1.94
N ARG A 101 -10.90 -16.64 -3.03
CA ARG A 101 -11.02 -17.85 -3.87
C ARG A 101 -9.79 -18.13 -4.73
N VAL A 102 -8.89 -17.15 -4.88
CA VAL A 102 -7.63 -17.29 -5.60
C VAL A 102 -6.51 -17.70 -4.66
N PHE A 103 -6.35 -16.97 -3.54
CA PHE A 103 -5.21 -17.22 -2.64
C PHE A 103 -5.57 -17.05 -1.14
N GLY A 104 -6.36 -16.03 -0.79
CA GLY A 104 -6.79 -15.78 0.61
C GLY A 104 -5.69 -15.26 1.55
N TYR A 105 -6.05 -15.02 2.81
CA TYR A 105 -5.12 -14.69 3.92
C TYR A 105 -4.24 -13.44 3.73
N GLY A 106 -4.82 -12.31 3.34
CA GLY A 106 -4.09 -11.03 3.38
C GLY A 106 -3.01 -10.82 2.29
N ARG A 107 -2.87 -11.77 1.36
CA ARG A 107 -1.75 -11.88 0.41
C ARG A 107 -1.96 -11.25 -0.96
N VAL A 108 -2.47 -10.02 -0.95
CA VAL A 108 -2.50 -9.14 -2.14
C VAL A 108 -1.14 -9.09 -2.84
N LEU A 109 -0.03 -9.02 -2.09
CA LEU A 109 1.35 -8.88 -2.62
C LEU A 109 1.87 -10.10 -3.39
N THR A 110 1.24 -11.27 -3.26
CA THR A 110 1.57 -12.43 -4.08
C THR A 110 0.71 -12.42 -5.34
N VAL A 111 -0.58 -12.13 -5.18
CA VAL A 111 -1.54 -12.08 -6.28
C VAL A 111 -1.20 -10.98 -7.27
N ASP A 112 -0.84 -9.77 -6.81
CA ASP A 112 -0.50 -8.64 -7.68
C ASP A 112 0.74 -8.93 -8.55
N ARG A 113 1.79 -9.55 -7.96
CA ARG A 113 3.03 -9.93 -8.66
C ARG A 113 2.77 -11.00 -9.72
N VAL A 114 2.01 -12.05 -9.37
CA VAL A 114 1.68 -13.11 -10.32
C VAL A 114 0.77 -12.58 -11.43
N ALA A 115 -0.20 -11.72 -11.09
CA ALA A 115 -1.06 -11.05 -12.06
C ALA A 115 -0.26 -10.18 -13.04
N ALA A 116 0.65 -9.34 -12.52
CA ALA A 116 1.52 -8.51 -13.37
C ALA A 116 2.33 -9.35 -14.34
N ARG A 117 2.91 -10.47 -13.88
CA ARG A 117 3.67 -11.39 -14.74
C ARG A 117 2.80 -12.00 -15.83
N ILE A 118 1.60 -12.48 -15.49
CA ILE A 118 0.64 -13.03 -16.46
C ILE A 118 0.32 -11.99 -17.54
N ILE A 119 -0.10 -10.80 -17.11
CA ILE A 119 -0.59 -9.76 -18.01
C ILE A 119 0.53 -9.27 -18.93
N LEU A 120 1.67 -8.86 -18.34
CA LEU A 120 2.77 -8.26 -19.08
C LEU A 120 3.51 -9.30 -19.93
N GLY A 121 3.68 -10.52 -19.40
CA GLY A 121 4.31 -11.63 -20.12
C GLY A 121 3.49 -12.10 -21.32
N GLY A 122 2.17 -11.97 -21.26
CA GLY A 122 1.26 -12.24 -22.38
C GLY A 122 1.01 -11.02 -23.29
N GLY A 123 1.84 -9.97 -23.23
CA GLY A 123 1.75 -8.79 -24.10
C GLY A 123 0.66 -7.78 -23.73
N GLY A 124 0.01 -7.96 -22.58
CA GLY A 124 -0.95 -7.01 -22.02
C GLY A 124 -0.29 -5.76 -21.41
N THR A 125 -1.12 -4.85 -20.93
CA THR A 125 -0.68 -3.60 -20.31
C THR A 125 -1.35 -3.36 -18.97
N VAL A 126 -0.60 -2.73 -18.06
CA VAL A 126 -1.10 -2.26 -16.76
C VAL A 126 -0.80 -0.78 -16.63
N ILE A 127 -1.84 0.03 -16.47
CA ILE A 127 -1.75 1.49 -16.28
C ILE A 127 -2.22 1.81 -14.87
N VAL A 128 -1.43 2.60 -14.14
CA VAL A 128 -1.73 3.04 -12.78
C VAL A 128 -1.98 4.54 -12.79
N ARG A 129 -3.08 4.97 -12.17
CA ARG A 129 -3.47 6.37 -12.02
C ARG A 129 -3.85 6.70 -10.59
N ARG A 130 -3.84 7.98 -10.26
CA ARG A 130 -4.47 8.50 -9.05
C ARG A 130 -5.94 8.80 -9.32
N ARG A 131 -6.85 8.34 -8.45
CA ARG A 131 -8.29 8.67 -8.51
C ARG A 131 -8.85 8.90 -7.10
N GLY A 132 -9.45 10.06 -6.85
CA GLY A 132 -10.02 10.39 -5.53
C GLY A 132 -8.97 10.35 -4.41
N LEU A 133 -9.14 9.51 -3.39
CA LEU A 133 -8.10 9.18 -2.38
C LEU A 133 -7.34 7.86 -2.66
N GLY A 134 -7.74 7.09 -3.68
CA GLY A 134 -7.14 5.79 -4.03
C GLY A 134 -6.25 5.77 -5.26
N SER A 135 -5.73 4.60 -5.58
CA SER A 135 -5.05 4.32 -6.83
C SER A 135 -5.96 3.50 -7.73
N GLU A 136 -6.15 3.96 -8.96
CA GLU A 136 -6.80 3.20 -10.01
C GLU A 136 -5.76 2.36 -10.74
N VAL A 137 -6.09 1.09 -11.00
CA VAL A 137 -5.31 0.23 -11.89
C VAL A 137 -6.23 -0.23 -13.01
N GLU A 138 -5.79 0.01 -14.24
CA GLU A 138 -6.41 -0.50 -15.47
C GLU A 138 -5.53 -1.58 -16.07
N ILE A 139 -6.14 -2.74 -16.34
CA ILE A 139 -5.53 -3.88 -17.04
C ILE A 139 -6.16 -3.96 -18.42
N ARG A 140 -5.33 -4.14 -19.45
CA ARG A 140 -5.77 -4.57 -20.79
C ARG A 140 -5.03 -5.84 -21.14
N TYR A 141 -5.77 -6.92 -21.35
CA TYR A 141 -5.22 -8.24 -21.66
C TYR A 141 -6.24 -9.07 -22.44
N ASP A 142 -5.76 -9.84 -23.42
CA ASP A 142 -6.61 -10.73 -24.21
C ASP A 142 -7.82 -10.00 -24.85
N GLY A 143 -7.60 -8.79 -25.37
CA GLY A 143 -8.63 -7.94 -25.97
C GLY A 143 -9.68 -7.37 -25.00
N SER A 144 -9.60 -7.68 -23.71
CA SER A 144 -10.54 -7.21 -22.69
C SER A 144 -9.90 -6.25 -21.69
N LYS A 145 -10.72 -5.47 -20.99
CA LYS A 145 -10.31 -4.49 -19.98
C LYS A 145 -10.94 -4.80 -18.62
N SER A 146 -10.19 -4.57 -17.56
CA SER A 146 -10.72 -4.47 -16.19
C SER A 146 -10.03 -3.34 -15.43
N ASP A 147 -10.75 -2.64 -14.58
CA ASP A 147 -10.18 -1.63 -13.69
C ASP A 147 -10.71 -1.75 -12.25
N TYR A 148 -9.95 -1.17 -11.32
CA TYR A 148 -10.30 -1.11 -9.91
C TYR A 148 -9.62 0.08 -9.22
N VAL A 149 -10.34 0.78 -8.34
CA VAL A 149 -9.79 1.82 -7.45
C VAL A 149 -9.69 1.27 -6.04
N SER A 150 -8.51 1.31 -5.44
CA SER A 150 -8.29 0.82 -4.07
C SER A 150 -7.27 1.67 -3.31
N TYR A 151 -7.08 1.37 -2.02
CA TYR A 151 -6.15 2.02 -1.10
C TYR A 151 -4.73 2.27 -1.67
N CYS A 152 -4.19 1.31 -2.44
CA CYS A 152 -2.90 1.47 -3.11
C CYS A 152 -2.85 0.64 -4.41
N PRO A 153 -1.82 0.85 -5.27
CA PRO A 153 -1.74 0.19 -6.57
C PRO A 153 -1.65 -1.34 -6.49
N ALA A 154 -1.01 -1.90 -5.45
CA ALA A 154 -0.93 -3.36 -5.29
C ALA A 154 -2.31 -3.97 -5.02
N CYS A 155 -3.10 -3.36 -4.11
CA CYS A 155 -4.48 -3.77 -3.84
C CYS A 155 -5.35 -3.63 -5.10
N ALA A 156 -5.26 -2.48 -5.77
CA ALA A 156 -6.02 -2.22 -6.99
C ALA A 156 -5.68 -3.21 -8.11
N LEU A 157 -4.39 -3.53 -8.32
CA LEU A 157 -3.97 -4.51 -9.33
C LEU A 157 -4.50 -5.90 -9.02
N ALA A 158 -4.35 -6.39 -7.78
CA ALA A 158 -4.88 -7.70 -7.40
C ALA A 158 -6.40 -7.77 -7.59
N LEU A 159 -7.13 -6.71 -7.23
CA LEU A 159 -8.59 -6.65 -7.33
C LEU A 159 -9.07 -6.51 -8.78
N ALA A 160 -8.40 -5.71 -9.61
CA ALA A 160 -8.66 -5.65 -11.04
C ALA A 160 -8.40 -7.02 -11.69
N ALA A 161 -7.29 -7.67 -11.35
CA ALA A 161 -6.90 -8.97 -11.90
C ALA A 161 -7.92 -10.07 -11.59
N VAL A 162 -8.47 -10.13 -10.37
CA VAL A 162 -9.49 -11.14 -10.05
C VAL A 162 -10.86 -10.83 -10.67
N ARG A 163 -11.11 -9.59 -11.09
CA ARG A 163 -12.29 -9.21 -11.89
C ARG A 163 -12.13 -9.54 -13.37
N HIS A 164 -10.90 -9.56 -13.88
CA HIS A 164 -10.61 -9.95 -15.26
C HIS A 164 -10.77 -11.48 -15.46
N PRO A 165 -11.66 -11.96 -16.35
CA PRO A 165 -11.97 -13.39 -16.45
C PRO A 165 -10.76 -14.28 -16.80
N GLN A 166 -9.98 -13.89 -17.81
CA GLN A 166 -8.80 -14.66 -18.22
C GLN A 166 -7.71 -14.69 -17.14
N VAL A 167 -7.30 -13.52 -16.64
CA VAL A 167 -6.30 -13.41 -15.57
C VAL A 167 -6.75 -14.15 -14.30
N TYR A 168 -8.03 -14.08 -13.93
CA TYR A 168 -8.57 -14.84 -12.79
C TYR A 168 -8.38 -16.35 -12.94
N ARG A 169 -8.64 -16.92 -14.13
CA ARG A 169 -8.44 -18.35 -14.39
C ARG A 169 -6.96 -18.73 -14.32
N GLU A 170 -6.09 -17.91 -14.88
CA GLU A 170 -4.64 -18.13 -14.85
C GLU A 170 -4.08 -18.02 -13.43
N LEU A 171 -4.49 -17.00 -12.67
CA LEU A 171 -4.13 -16.85 -11.26
C LEU A 171 -4.52 -18.07 -10.42
N LYS A 172 -5.74 -18.58 -10.59
CA LYS A 172 -6.18 -19.78 -9.86
C LYS A 172 -5.32 -21.01 -10.17
N ARG A 173 -4.82 -21.13 -11.41
CA ARG A 173 -3.94 -22.24 -11.81
C ARG A 173 -2.55 -22.07 -11.22
N GLU A 174 -1.95 -20.90 -11.40
CA GLU A 174 -0.59 -20.57 -10.94
C GLU A 174 -0.45 -20.61 -9.41
N LEU A 175 -1.51 -20.26 -8.68
CA LEU A 175 -1.49 -20.15 -7.22
C LEU A 175 -2.11 -21.35 -6.49
N ALA A 176 -2.58 -22.38 -7.19
CA ALA A 176 -3.25 -23.53 -6.60
C ALA A 176 -2.40 -24.22 -5.51
N ASP A 177 -1.12 -24.43 -5.81
CA ASP A 177 -0.17 -25.12 -4.93
C ASP A 177 0.91 -24.16 -4.37
N ALA A 178 0.73 -22.86 -4.55
CA ALA A 178 1.70 -21.88 -4.09
C ALA A 178 1.66 -21.74 -2.55
N PRO A 179 2.80 -21.71 -1.85
CA PRO A 179 2.83 -21.51 -0.41
C PRO A 179 2.20 -20.18 -0.01
N ASN A 180 1.19 -20.23 0.88
CA ASN A 180 0.54 -19.04 1.39
C ASN A 180 1.04 -18.69 2.80
N THR A 181 2.01 -17.77 2.89
CA THR A 181 2.54 -17.26 4.16
C THR A 181 1.47 -16.70 5.10
N GLY A 182 0.39 -16.15 4.57
CA GLY A 182 -0.72 -15.63 5.38
C GLY A 182 -1.48 -16.73 6.07
N LYS A 183 -1.73 -17.84 5.34
CA LYS A 183 -2.32 -19.05 5.91
C LYS A 183 -1.46 -19.63 7.02
N VAL A 184 -0.16 -19.80 6.77
CA VAL A 184 0.80 -20.30 7.77
C VAL A 184 0.79 -19.42 9.01
N LYS A 185 0.86 -18.09 8.86
CA LYS A 185 0.78 -17.16 10.01
C LYS A 185 -0.54 -17.25 10.77
N ALA A 186 -1.65 -17.48 10.09
CA ALA A 186 -2.95 -17.64 10.74
C ALA A 186 -2.97 -18.91 11.60
N GLU A 187 -2.44 -20.01 11.07
CA GLU A 187 -2.31 -21.30 11.75
C GLU A 187 -1.35 -21.23 12.94
N ASP A 188 -0.23 -20.52 12.79
CA ASP A 188 0.78 -20.29 13.83
C ASP A 188 0.35 -19.23 14.88
N GLY A 189 -0.84 -18.63 14.73
CA GLY A 189 -1.35 -17.60 15.65
C GLY A 189 -0.51 -16.31 15.67
N VAL A 190 0.16 -15.96 14.57
CA VAL A 190 1.07 -14.81 14.50
C VAL A 190 0.31 -13.49 14.50
N VAL A 191 0.69 -12.60 15.42
CA VAL A 191 0.14 -11.24 15.51
C VAL A 191 1.18 -10.23 15.06
N ASN A 192 0.81 -9.38 14.10
CA ASN A 192 1.65 -8.28 13.64
C ASN A 192 1.27 -7.01 14.39
N SER A 193 2.10 -6.55 15.32
CA SER A 193 1.91 -5.26 15.99
C SER A 193 2.59 -4.15 15.20
N VAL A 194 1.86 -3.08 14.90
CA VAL A 194 2.31 -1.99 14.04
C VAL A 194 2.25 -0.65 14.78
N ARG A 195 3.28 0.17 14.60
CA ARG A 195 3.35 1.57 15.01
C ARG A 195 4.05 2.41 13.94
N VAL A 196 3.74 3.70 13.87
CA VAL A 196 4.44 4.65 12.99
C VAL A 196 5.07 5.74 13.85
N ARG A 197 6.33 6.07 13.57
CA ARG A 197 7.05 7.18 14.23
C ARG A 197 7.99 7.86 13.24
N ARG A 198 7.93 9.18 13.15
CA ARG A 198 8.72 10.02 12.24
C ARG A 198 8.59 9.58 10.78
N GLY A 199 7.36 9.23 10.38
CA GLY A 199 7.03 8.65 9.08
C GLY A 199 7.49 7.20 8.84
N ILE A 200 8.18 6.57 9.80
CA ILE A 200 8.71 5.21 9.66
C ILE A 200 7.74 4.22 10.30
N ALA A 201 7.37 3.17 9.57
CA ALA A 201 6.57 2.08 10.10
C ALA A 201 7.46 1.05 10.80
N PHE A 202 7.04 0.62 11.98
CA PHE A 202 7.66 -0.45 12.77
C PHE A 202 6.65 -1.58 12.90
N ALA A 203 7.07 -2.79 12.55
CA ALA A 203 6.26 -4.00 12.69
C ALA A 203 6.98 -5.00 13.58
N THR A 204 6.27 -5.50 14.58
CA THR A 204 6.70 -6.56 15.48
C THR A 204 5.82 -7.78 15.28
N LEU A 205 6.39 -8.88 14.81
CA LEU A 205 5.74 -10.18 14.75
C LEU A 205 5.86 -10.85 16.11
N LYS A 206 4.73 -11.07 16.76
CA LYS A 206 4.62 -11.87 17.98
C LYS A 206 4.41 -13.33 17.56
N LEU A 207 5.41 -14.16 17.83
CA LEU A 207 5.41 -15.61 17.64
C LEU A 207 5.22 -16.28 19.00
N ALA A 208 4.94 -17.58 19.02
CA ALA A 208 4.69 -18.33 20.26
C ALA A 208 5.80 -18.17 21.32
N ASN A 209 7.07 -18.13 20.90
CA ASN A 209 8.23 -18.13 21.80
C ASN A 209 9.14 -16.90 21.68
N ARG A 210 8.86 -15.97 20.77
CA ARG A 210 9.73 -14.81 20.52
C ARG A 210 8.99 -13.68 19.82
N SER A 211 9.61 -12.51 19.81
CA SER A 211 9.13 -11.36 19.02
C SER A 211 10.21 -10.89 18.05
N ILE A 212 9.83 -10.56 16.82
CA ILE A 212 10.74 -10.07 15.79
C ILE A 212 10.27 -8.72 15.28
N THR A 213 11.09 -7.70 15.49
CA THR A 213 10.81 -6.34 15.04
C THR A 213 11.63 -5.98 13.81
N ASN A 214 10.99 -5.28 12.87
CA ASN A 214 11.64 -4.63 11.74
C ASN A 214 11.00 -3.27 11.43
N ARG A 215 11.69 -2.46 10.65
CA ARG A 215 11.23 -1.14 10.20
C ARG A 215 11.09 -1.08 8.69
N GLY A 216 10.22 -0.21 8.20
CA GLY A 216 9.97 -0.04 6.78
C GLY A 216 9.45 1.35 6.42
N CYS A 217 9.52 1.64 5.12
CA CYS A 217 9.02 2.89 4.55
C CYS A 217 7.50 2.97 4.45
N CYS A 218 6.80 1.85 4.65
CA CYS A 218 5.37 1.74 4.83
C CYS A 218 5.04 0.50 5.70
N VAL A 219 3.79 0.39 6.16
CA VAL A 219 3.33 -0.73 7.00
C VAL A 219 3.58 -2.09 6.35
N ALA A 220 3.15 -2.27 5.09
CA ALA A 220 3.33 -3.55 4.38
C ALA A 220 4.81 -3.93 4.27
N TYR A 221 5.69 -2.96 4.00
CA TYR A 221 7.13 -3.19 3.91
C TYR A 221 7.74 -3.59 5.25
N ALA A 222 7.34 -2.93 6.34
CA ALA A 222 7.82 -3.28 7.68
C ALA A 222 7.40 -4.70 8.07
N ILE A 223 6.15 -5.07 7.79
CA ILE A 223 5.62 -6.43 8.06
C ILE A 223 6.38 -7.46 7.24
N VAL A 224 6.48 -7.29 5.91
CA VAL A 224 7.18 -8.26 5.04
C VAL A 224 8.65 -8.42 5.44
N ARG A 225 9.33 -7.35 5.84
CA ARG A 225 10.72 -7.45 6.34
C ARG A 225 10.83 -8.19 7.67
N ALA A 226 9.84 -8.04 8.55
CA ALA A 226 9.80 -8.80 9.78
C ALA A 226 9.47 -10.28 9.52
N GLU A 227 8.58 -10.57 8.56
CA GLU A 227 8.27 -11.92 8.08
C GLU A 227 9.54 -12.63 7.56
N LEU A 228 10.27 -12.01 6.65
CA LEU A 228 11.52 -12.56 6.11
C LEU A 228 12.58 -12.80 7.19
N LYS A 229 12.66 -11.92 8.19
CA LYS A 229 13.56 -12.09 9.33
C LYS A 229 13.12 -13.22 10.26
N ALA A 230 11.82 -13.48 10.34
CA ALA A 230 11.24 -14.58 11.10
C ALA A 230 11.35 -15.94 10.41
N GLY A 231 11.80 -15.99 9.16
CA GLY A 231 11.92 -17.21 8.36
C GLY A 231 10.72 -17.47 7.45
N TYR A 232 9.75 -16.55 7.39
CA TYR A 232 8.65 -16.64 6.44
C TYR A 232 9.04 -16.11 5.06
N GLY A 233 8.47 -16.69 4.01
CA GLY A 233 8.74 -16.31 2.62
C GLY A 233 9.99 -16.97 2.04
N SER A 234 10.32 -16.64 0.79
CA SER A 234 11.44 -17.27 0.07
C SER A 234 12.76 -16.51 0.23
N GLU A 235 13.89 -17.24 0.19
CA GLU A 235 15.23 -16.64 0.22
C GLU A 235 15.46 -15.69 -0.96
N ARG A 236 14.85 -15.97 -2.13
CA ARG A 236 14.82 -15.04 -3.27
C ARG A 236 14.18 -13.70 -2.89
N SER A 237 13.01 -13.72 -2.25
CA SER A 237 12.32 -12.50 -1.81
C SER A 237 13.15 -11.70 -0.81
N LYS A 238 13.84 -12.39 0.10
CA LYS A 238 14.76 -11.79 1.07
C LYS A 238 15.93 -11.08 0.39
N ARG A 239 16.54 -11.73 -0.60
CA ARG A 239 17.64 -11.16 -1.39
C ARG A 239 17.21 -9.92 -2.16
N LEU A 240 16.09 -9.99 -2.89
CA LEU A 240 15.55 -8.86 -3.66
C LEU A 240 15.19 -7.67 -2.77
N LEU A 241 14.47 -7.91 -1.67
CA LEU A 241 14.08 -6.84 -0.75
C LEU A 241 15.29 -6.18 -0.09
N ARG A 242 16.35 -6.94 0.21
CA ARG A 242 17.61 -6.41 0.74
C ARG A 242 18.33 -5.56 -0.32
N ALA A 243 18.53 -6.10 -1.53
CA ALA A 243 19.20 -5.41 -2.63
C ALA A 243 18.55 -4.06 -2.93
N TYR A 244 17.23 -4.03 -3.13
CA TYR A 244 16.52 -2.76 -3.32
C TYR A 244 16.74 -1.80 -2.16
N CYS A 245 16.65 -2.26 -0.91
CA CYS A 245 16.81 -1.39 0.24
C CYS A 245 18.21 -0.80 0.30
N ASP A 246 19.23 -1.57 -0.09
CA ASP A 246 20.62 -1.12 -0.07
C ASP A 246 20.92 -0.13 -1.20
N GLU A 247 20.20 -0.21 -2.32
CA GLU A 247 20.34 0.71 -3.46
C GLU A 247 19.34 1.88 -3.43
N CYS A 248 18.37 1.89 -2.50
CA CYS A 248 17.32 2.90 -2.50
C CYS A 248 17.84 4.25 -1.97
N PRO A 249 17.91 5.30 -2.81
CA PRO A 249 18.38 6.62 -2.37
C PRO A 249 17.48 7.25 -1.29
N LEU A 250 16.18 6.95 -1.28
CA LEU A 250 15.24 7.43 -0.24
C LEU A 250 15.50 6.83 1.15
N LYS A 251 16.31 5.76 1.26
CA LYS A 251 16.81 5.27 2.56
C LYS A 251 17.81 6.25 3.20
N HIS A 252 18.55 6.98 2.38
CA HIS A 252 19.60 7.92 2.80
C HIS A 252 19.11 9.37 2.87
N CYS A 253 18.06 9.72 2.11
CA CYS A 253 17.45 11.05 2.10
C CYS A 253 16.02 11.00 2.66
N TRP A 254 15.87 10.64 3.94
CA TRP A 254 14.55 10.53 4.56
C TRP A 254 13.84 11.90 4.63
N VAL A 255 12.69 12.02 3.98
CA VAL A 255 11.93 13.28 3.84
C VAL A 255 10.92 13.55 4.97
N GLY A 256 11.01 12.81 6.09
CA GLY A 256 10.09 12.98 7.23
C GLY A 256 8.66 12.50 6.99
N LYS A 257 8.38 11.92 5.82
CA LYS A 257 7.07 11.39 5.40
C LYS A 257 7.21 9.94 4.91
N PRO A 258 6.15 9.11 5.03
CA PRO A 258 6.18 7.75 4.50
C PRO A 258 6.32 7.77 2.97
N ILE A 259 7.00 6.76 2.40
CA ILE A 259 7.21 6.68 0.93
C ILE A 259 5.88 6.65 0.17
N SER A 260 4.83 6.12 0.77
CA SER A 260 3.48 6.12 0.19
C SER A 260 2.92 7.53 -0.03
N ALA A 261 3.19 8.47 0.88
CA ALA A 261 2.72 9.86 0.75
C ALA A 261 3.38 10.52 -0.47
N LEU A 262 4.71 10.49 -0.54
CA LEU A 262 5.46 11.01 -1.69
C LEU A 262 5.06 10.32 -2.99
N GLY A 263 4.96 8.99 -2.98
CA GLY A 263 4.55 8.22 -4.15
C GLY A 263 3.15 8.61 -4.68
N ASN A 264 2.22 8.95 -3.80
CA ASN A 264 0.88 9.40 -4.19
C ASN A 264 0.88 10.80 -4.81
N VAL A 265 1.64 11.74 -4.25
CA VAL A 265 1.81 13.09 -4.82
C VAL A 265 2.37 13.00 -6.23
N VAL A 266 3.39 12.17 -6.42
CA VAL A 266 4.03 11.97 -7.72
C VAL A 266 3.09 11.27 -8.70
N LEU A 267 2.41 10.21 -8.27
CA LEU A 267 1.43 9.51 -9.10
C LEU A 267 0.29 10.45 -9.51
N GLN A 268 -0.18 11.33 -8.61
CA GLN A 268 -1.18 12.34 -8.94
C GLN A 268 -0.67 13.24 -10.06
N ARG A 269 0.54 13.79 -9.91
CA ARG A 269 1.11 14.68 -10.93
C ARG A 269 1.23 13.98 -12.29
N LEU A 270 1.79 12.78 -12.32
CA LEU A 270 1.94 11.98 -13.55
C LEU A 270 0.59 11.59 -14.14
N THR A 271 -0.46 11.45 -13.31
CA THR A 271 -1.83 11.25 -13.80
C THR A 271 -2.35 12.50 -14.51
N GLU A 272 -2.13 13.67 -13.92
CA GLU A 272 -2.57 14.96 -14.49
C GLU A 272 -1.80 15.34 -15.76
N THR A 273 -0.48 15.08 -15.80
CA THR A 273 0.38 15.53 -16.91
C THR A 273 0.54 14.49 -18.02
N GLU A 274 0.44 13.20 -17.71
CA GLU A 274 0.76 12.11 -18.64
C GLU A 274 -0.34 11.03 -18.73
N GLY A 275 -1.44 11.19 -18.01
CA GLY A 275 -2.53 10.21 -17.97
C GLY A 275 -2.23 8.94 -17.17
N GLY A 276 -1.15 8.95 -16.37
CA GLY A 276 -0.77 7.86 -15.45
C GLY A 276 0.61 7.28 -15.76
N VAL A 277 0.93 6.16 -15.09
CA VAL A 277 2.20 5.46 -15.27
C VAL A 277 1.97 4.05 -15.79
N ARG A 278 2.85 3.56 -16.68
CA ARG A 278 2.82 2.16 -17.11
C ARG A 278 3.63 1.31 -16.15
N LEU A 279 3.07 0.19 -15.71
CA LEU A 279 3.77 -0.75 -14.85
C LEU A 279 4.54 -1.76 -15.72
N LYS A 280 5.82 -1.98 -15.39
CA LYS A 280 6.64 -3.12 -15.81
C LYS A 280 7.05 -3.93 -14.60
N VAL A 281 7.25 -5.23 -14.77
CA VAL A 281 7.75 -6.12 -13.70
C VAL A 281 8.73 -7.12 -14.30
N GLU A 282 10.02 -6.93 -14.02
CA GLU A 282 11.05 -7.94 -14.28
C GLU A 282 11.42 -8.64 -12.97
N GLU A 283 12.19 -7.97 -12.12
CA GLU A 283 12.46 -8.41 -10.74
C GLU A 283 11.72 -7.57 -9.70
N TYR A 284 11.47 -6.31 -10.04
CA TYR A 284 10.83 -5.30 -9.20
C TYR A 284 9.69 -4.63 -9.96
N PRO A 285 8.68 -4.08 -9.25
CA PRO A 285 7.76 -3.13 -9.85
C PRO A 285 8.54 -1.91 -10.38
N GLU A 286 8.44 -1.66 -11.67
CA GLU A 286 9.02 -0.49 -12.33
C GLU A 286 7.90 0.34 -12.95
N VAL A 287 7.91 1.65 -12.73
CA VAL A 287 7.01 2.58 -13.39
C VAL A 287 7.75 3.24 -14.53
N VAL A 288 7.11 3.30 -15.69
CA VAL A 288 7.64 3.92 -16.91
C VAL A 288 6.77 5.10 -17.29
N THR A 289 7.42 6.24 -17.50
CA THR A 289 6.85 7.50 -17.95
C THR A 289 7.63 8.03 -19.16
N PRO A 290 7.06 8.95 -19.96
CA PRO A 290 7.84 9.73 -20.92
C PRO A 290 9.04 10.45 -20.31
N ALA A 291 8.95 10.86 -19.04
CA ALA A 291 10.02 11.56 -18.34
C ALA A 291 11.12 10.63 -17.76
N GLY A 292 10.93 9.30 -17.74
CA GLY A 292 11.93 8.33 -17.28
C GLY A 292 11.32 7.11 -16.57
N THR A 293 12.11 6.44 -15.73
CA THR A 293 11.65 5.26 -14.99
C THR A 293 11.99 5.32 -13.50
N GLY A 294 11.17 4.64 -12.68
CA GLY A 294 11.38 4.49 -11.25
C GLY A 294 11.20 3.05 -10.82
N ARG A 295 12.06 2.56 -9.93
CA ARG A 295 11.98 1.19 -9.40
C ARG A 295 11.43 1.20 -7.99
N GLY A 296 10.57 0.23 -7.67
CA GLY A 296 9.94 0.03 -6.37
C GLY A 296 10.20 -1.36 -5.79
N THR A 297 9.53 -1.71 -4.70
CA THR A 297 9.64 -3.07 -4.09
C THR A 297 8.32 -3.81 -4.01
N LEU A 298 7.33 -3.15 -3.41
CA LEU A 298 6.05 -3.78 -3.12
C LEU A 298 4.91 -3.21 -3.96
N CYS A 299 5.02 -1.97 -4.43
CA CYS A 299 3.98 -1.38 -5.28
C CYS A 299 4.50 -0.19 -6.10
N ALA A 300 3.67 0.25 -7.05
CA ALA A 300 3.97 1.40 -7.90
C ALA A 300 4.19 2.71 -7.13
N LEU A 301 3.66 2.91 -5.92
CA LEU A 301 3.93 4.14 -5.14
C LEU A 301 5.41 4.25 -4.76
N SER A 302 6.04 3.14 -4.35
CA SER A 302 7.47 3.13 -4.08
C SER A 302 8.31 3.41 -5.33
N ALA A 303 7.83 2.93 -6.49
CA ALA A 303 8.45 3.18 -7.77
C ALA A 303 8.30 4.65 -8.21
N CYS A 304 7.11 5.25 -8.05
CA CYS A 304 6.87 6.68 -8.31
C CYS A 304 7.71 7.57 -7.40
N ALA A 305 7.79 7.28 -6.11
CA ALA A 305 8.63 8.03 -5.18
C ALA A 305 10.11 7.96 -5.58
N ASN A 306 10.59 6.79 -6.02
CA ASN A 306 11.95 6.64 -6.53
C ASN A 306 12.15 7.36 -7.87
N ALA A 307 11.12 7.39 -8.71
CA ALA A 307 11.16 8.06 -10.01
C ALA A 307 11.52 9.54 -9.84
N VAL A 308 11.04 10.26 -8.81
CA VAL A 308 11.38 11.68 -8.57
C VAL A 308 12.88 11.97 -8.60
N LEU A 309 13.70 11.03 -8.14
CA LEU A 309 15.16 11.18 -8.07
C LEU A 309 15.86 10.92 -9.40
N ARG A 310 15.13 10.43 -10.40
CA ARG A 310 15.60 10.03 -11.73
C ARG A 310 14.88 10.78 -12.85
N LEU A 311 13.71 11.33 -12.56
CA LEU A 311 12.93 12.19 -13.43
C LEU A 311 13.46 13.62 -13.33
N ASP A 312 13.24 14.40 -14.39
CA ASP A 312 13.41 15.85 -14.34
C ASP A 312 12.44 16.42 -13.30
N ALA A 313 12.96 16.72 -12.11
CA ALA A 313 12.20 17.22 -10.97
C ALA A 313 11.39 18.49 -11.33
N SER A 314 11.82 19.26 -12.33
CA SER A 314 11.09 20.45 -12.77
C SER A 314 9.75 20.13 -13.45
N LYS A 315 9.57 18.93 -14.00
CA LYS A 315 8.31 18.49 -14.63
C LYS A 315 7.35 17.84 -13.63
N VAL A 316 7.89 17.28 -12.54
CA VAL A 316 7.14 16.50 -11.54
C VAL A 316 6.80 17.33 -10.29
N LEU A 317 7.66 18.27 -9.90
CA LEU A 317 7.50 19.03 -8.66
C LEU A 317 7.07 20.49 -8.87
N LYS A 318 7.14 21.04 -10.10
CA LYS A 318 6.65 22.40 -10.34
C LYS A 318 5.12 22.45 -10.38
N PRO A 319 4.51 23.48 -9.75
CA PRO A 319 3.09 23.78 -9.92
C PRO A 319 2.72 23.89 -11.39
N ASP A 320 1.47 23.56 -11.72
CA ASP A 320 0.91 23.83 -13.03
C ASP A 320 0.91 25.35 -13.29
N PRO A 321 1.55 25.85 -14.35
CA PRO A 321 1.53 27.29 -14.65
C PRO A 321 0.12 27.83 -14.93
N SER A 322 -0.85 26.96 -15.23
CA SER A 322 -2.25 27.34 -15.44
C SER A 322 -3.09 27.38 -14.16
N ARG A 323 -2.56 26.87 -13.03
CA ARG A 323 -3.16 27.04 -11.70
C ARG A 323 -2.41 28.16 -10.97
N SER A 324 -2.83 29.38 -11.20
CA SER A 324 -2.40 30.54 -10.42
C SER A 324 -3.05 30.47 -9.03
N GLU A 325 -2.51 29.67 -8.11
CA GLU A 325 -2.80 29.86 -6.69
C GLU A 325 -1.74 29.24 -5.77
N ALA A 326 -1.34 30.07 -4.79
CA ALA A 326 -0.70 29.75 -3.52
C ALA A 326 0.80 29.42 -3.49
N TRP A 327 1.64 30.31 -4.02
CA TRP A 327 2.75 30.77 -3.18
C TRP A 327 2.32 32.12 -2.62
N GLY A 328 1.94 32.13 -1.34
CA GLY A 328 1.91 33.37 -0.59
C GLY A 328 3.33 33.89 -0.58
N ASP A 329 3.55 35.00 -1.29
CA ASP A 329 4.76 35.80 -1.19
C ASP A 329 4.71 36.51 0.15
N ASP A 330 5.08 35.81 1.22
CA ASP A 330 5.37 36.42 2.52
C ASP A 330 6.89 36.57 2.62
N ARG A 331 7.38 37.70 2.09
CA ARG A 331 8.58 38.37 2.59
C ARG A 331 8.26 39.07 3.91
#